data_AF-A0A956MRW4-F1
#
_entry.id   AF-A0A956MRW4-F1
#
_cell.length_a   1.000
_cell.length_b   1.000
_cell.length_c   1.000
_cell.angle_alpha   90.00
_cell.angle_beta   90.00
_cell.angle_gamma   90.00
#
_symmetry.space_group_name_H-M   'P 1'
#
loop_
_entity.id
_entity.type
_entity.pdbx_description
1 polymer ?
#
loop_
_entity_poly.entity_id
_entity_poly.type
_entity_poly.pdbx_seq_one_letter_code
_entity_poly.pdbx_strand_id
1 'polypeptide(L)'
;MLLHKPPIRRFSFKSYYYDPESEMDENEKRIKFKRILHSPRPAKKPVRRWFVLLVGMIFFIWYFNNTQTPSTITIEDVTIEDVSPKD
;
A
#
# COMPACT_ATOMS: atom_id res chain seq x y z
N MET A 1 -23.01 -14.50 6.04
CA MET A 1 -22.66 -13.61 7.16
C MET A 1 -23.71 -13.80 8.25
N LEU A 2 -23.35 -14.41 9.39
CA LEU A 2 -24.26 -14.63 10.51
C LEU A 2 -24.37 -13.34 11.32
N LEU A 3 -25.54 -12.70 11.25
CA LEU A 3 -25.84 -11.46 11.95
C LEU A 3 -26.11 -11.79 13.43
N HIS A 4 -25.08 -11.69 14.28
CA HIS A 4 -25.24 -11.81 15.72
C HIS A 4 -26.04 -10.62 16.25
N LYS A 5 -27.31 -10.84 16.59
CA LYS A 5 -28.13 -9.83 17.29
C LYS A 5 -27.55 -9.63 18.70
N PRO A 6 -27.24 -8.39 19.12
CA PRO A 6 -26.71 -8.16 20.46
C PRO A 6 -27.79 -8.46 21.52
N PRO A 7 -27.41 -9.04 22.68
CA PRO A 7 -28.36 -9.32 23.73
C PRO A 7 -28.99 -8.04 24.28
N ILE A 8 -30.30 -8.05 24.49
CA ILE A 8 -31.07 -6.94 25.04
C ILE A 8 -30.62 -6.66 26.47
N ARG A 9 -30.17 -5.43 26.75
CA ARG A 9 -29.72 -5.00 28.09
C ARG A 9 -30.91 -4.96 29.04
N ARG A 10 -30.95 -5.87 30.02
CA ARG A 10 -31.95 -5.84 31.10
C ARG A 10 -31.44 -4.95 32.24
N PHE A 11 -32.28 -4.02 32.68
CA PHE A 11 -31.98 -3.20 33.85
C PHE A 11 -32.34 -3.98 35.12
N SER A 12 -31.33 -4.31 35.92
CA SER A 12 -31.52 -4.86 37.27
C SER A 12 -31.15 -3.79 38.29
N PHE A 13 -32.15 -3.25 38.98
CA PHE A 13 -31.92 -2.36 40.11
C PHE A 13 -31.43 -3.17 41.30
N LYS A 14 -30.28 -2.80 41.86
CA LYS A 14 -29.77 -3.34 43.13
C LYS A 14 -29.66 -2.17 44.11
N SER A 15 -30.36 -2.27 45.24
CA SER A 15 -30.22 -1.32 46.34
C SER A 15 -28.83 -1.45 46.94
N TYR A 16 -28.07 -0.36 46.95
CA TYR A 16 -26.77 -0.29 47.61
C TYR A 16 -26.98 0.31 49.00
N TYR A 17 -26.63 -0.46 50.03
CA TYR A 17 -26.49 0.05 51.39
C TYR A 17 -25.01 0.23 51.69
N TYR A 18 -24.68 1.23 52.52
CA TYR A 18 -23.29 1.51 52.88
C TYR A 18 -22.69 0.31 53.63
N ASP A 19 -21.64 -0.28 53.08
CA ASP A 19 -20.90 -1.39 53.67
C ASP A 19 -19.39 -1.05 53.69
N PRO A 20 -18.83 -0.64 54.84
CA PRO A 20 -17.45 -0.17 54.94
C PRO A 20 -16.41 -1.28 54.69
N GLU A 21 -16.80 -2.55 54.79
CA GLU A 21 -15.91 -3.68 54.48
C GLU A 21 -15.77 -3.88 52.96
N SER A 22 -16.77 -3.48 52.18
CA SER A 22 -16.79 -3.62 50.72
C SER A 22 -15.95 -2.57 49.96
N GLU A 23 -15.62 -1.44 50.60
CA GLU A 23 -14.82 -0.37 49.99
C GLU A 23 -13.37 -0.80 49.67
N MET A 24 -12.86 -1.81 50.39
CA MET A 24 -11.52 -2.36 50.17
C MET A 24 -11.43 -3.12 48.84
N ASP A 25 -12.51 -3.78 48.41
CA ASP A 25 -12.61 -4.53 47.15
C ASP A 25 -12.95 -3.63 45.93
N GLU A 26 -13.52 -2.44 46.14
CA GLU A 26 -13.90 -1.54 45.05
C GLU A 26 -12.69 -0.94 44.29
N ASN A 27 -11.49 -0.98 44.87
CA ASN A 27 -10.26 -0.58 44.19
C ASN A 27 -9.96 -1.46 42.95
N GLU A 28 -10.49 -2.69 42.87
CA GLU A 28 -10.34 -3.54 41.68
C GLU A 28 -11.25 -3.12 40.51
N LYS A 29 -12.39 -2.48 40.78
CA LYS A 29 -13.36 -2.04 39.75
C LYS A 29 -13.00 -0.71 39.10
N ARG A 30 -11.91 -0.07 39.51
CA ARG A 30 -11.51 1.22 38.96
C ARG A 30 -11.09 1.07 37.50
N ILE A 31 -11.80 1.77 36.60
CA ILE A 31 -11.51 1.80 35.17
C ILE A 31 -10.08 2.33 34.96
N LYS A 32 -9.15 1.45 34.61
CA LYS A 32 -7.77 1.83 34.28
C LYS A 32 -7.77 2.41 32.86
N PHE A 33 -7.53 3.71 32.73
CA PHE A 33 -7.32 4.35 31.44
C PHE A 33 -6.03 3.79 30.82
N LYS A 34 -6.17 2.94 29.80
CA LYS A 34 -5.04 2.43 29.01
C LYS A 34 -4.41 3.62 28.29
N ARG A 35 -3.23 4.06 28.74
CA ARG A 35 -2.47 5.12 28.04
C ARG A 35 -2.25 4.69 26.60
N ILE A 36 -2.74 5.49 25.66
CA ILE A 36 -2.52 5.28 24.22
C ILE A 36 -1.11 5.74 23.90
N LEU A 37 -0.12 4.97 24.34
CA LEU A 37 1.29 5.16 23.97
C LEU A 37 1.62 4.27 22.78
N HIS A 38 0.99 4.56 21.64
CA HIS A 38 1.47 4.06 20.36
C HIS A 38 1.67 5.27 19.45
N SER A 39 2.88 5.86 19.51
CA SER A 39 3.34 6.55 18.31
C SER A 39 3.38 5.50 17.20
N PRO A 40 2.77 5.76 16.03
CA PRO A 40 2.89 4.85 14.92
C PRO A 40 4.38 4.79 14.56
N ARG A 41 5.04 3.69 14.94
CA ARG A 41 6.39 3.42 14.46
C ARG A 41 6.32 3.50 12.93
N PRO A 42 7.15 4.31 12.27
CA PRO A 42 7.08 4.43 10.82
C PRO A 42 7.25 3.03 10.24
N ALA A 43 6.23 2.57 9.50
CA ALA A 43 6.25 1.27 8.86
C ALA A 43 7.54 1.20 8.02
N LYS A 44 8.34 0.15 8.25
CA LYS A 44 9.61 -0.04 7.53
C LYS A 44 9.31 0.00 6.03
N LYS A 45 9.91 0.95 5.32
CA LYS A 45 9.69 1.12 3.87
C LYS A 45 10.10 -0.19 3.15
N PRO A 46 9.36 -0.64 2.12
CA PRO A 46 9.62 -1.92 1.45
C PRO A 46 10.80 -1.79 0.48
N VAL A 47 12.02 -1.61 0.99
CA VAL A 47 13.26 -1.44 0.18
C VAL A 47 13.44 -2.59 -0.81
N ARG A 48 13.09 -3.82 -0.41
CA ARG A 48 13.14 -5.01 -1.28
C ARG A 48 12.25 -4.89 -2.52
N ARG A 49 11.07 -4.26 -2.42
CA ARG A 49 10.15 -4.09 -3.55
C ARG A 49 10.74 -3.14 -4.59
N TRP A 50 11.37 -2.05 -4.12
CA TRP A 50 12.04 -1.09 -4.99
C TRP A 50 13.25 -1.69 -5.70
N PHE A 51 14.01 -2.53 -4.99
CA PHE A 51 15.14 -3.24 -5.58
C PHE A 51 14.71 -4.20 -6.71
N VAL A 52 13.66 -5.00 -6.48
CA VAL A 52 13.14 -5.92 -7.51
C VAL A 52 12.62 -5.16 -8.73
N LEU A 53 11.94 -4.04 -8.54
CA LEU A 53 11.48 -3.19 -9.64
C LEU A 53 12.65 -2.61 -10.44
N LEU A 54 13.70 -2.14 -9.76
CA LEU A 54 14.87 -1.56 -10.41
C LEU A 54 15.63 -2.61 -11.24
N VAL A 55 15.83 -3.82 -10.70
CA VAL A 55 16.45 -4.93 -11.43
C VAL A 55 15.60 -5.34 -12.63
N GLY A 56 14.28 -5.45 -12.46
CA GLY A 56 13.35 -5.75 -13.56
C GLY A 56 13.38 -4.71 -14.67
N MET A 57 13.46 -3.42 -14.32
CA MET A 57 13.54 -2.32 -15.29
C MET A 57 14.82 -2.38 -16.12
N ILE A 58 15.98 -2.61 -15.47
CA ILE A 58 17.27 -2.75 -16.17
C ILE A 58 17.24 -3.95 -17.11
N PHE A 59 16.69 -5.08 -16.66
CA PHE A 59 16.56 -6.28 -17.50
C PHE A 59 15.68 -6.02 -18.74
N PHE A 60 14.58 -5.29 -18.57
CA PHE A 60 13.67 -4.95 -19.67
C PHE A 60 14.36 -4.07 -20.72
N ILE A 61 15.10 -3.04 -20.29
CA ILE A 61 15.85 -2.16 -21.20
C ILE A 61 16.91 -2.95 -21.95
N TRP A 62 17.67 -3.80 -21.25
CA TRP A 62 18.69 -4.65 -21.88
C TRP A 62 18.07 -5.60 -22.91
N TYR A 63 16.95 -6.25 -22.57
CA TYR A 63 16.24 -7.15 -23.46
C TYR A 63 15.76 -6.43 -24.73
N PHE A 64 15.11 -5.28 -24.59
CA PHE A 64 14.60 -4.52 -25.73
C PHE A 64 15.72 -4.02 -26.66
N ASN A 65 16.81 -3.49 -26.09
CA ASN A 65 17.97 -3.07 -26.88
C ASN A 65 18.62 -4.23 -27.65
N ASN A 66 18.64 -5.43 -27.07
CA ASN A 66 19.21 -6.60 -27.74
C ASN A 66 18.30 -7.19 -28.83
N THR A 67 16.99 -6.89 -28.78
CA THR A 67 16.00 -7.39 -29.77
C THR A 67 15.72 -6.43 -30.92
N GLN A 68 16.10 -5.15 -30.81
CA GLN A 68 15.91 -4.18 -31.88
C GLN A 68 17.06 -4.27 -32.89
N THR A 69 16.85 -5.03 -33.96
CA THR A 69 17.62 -4.85 -35.20
C THR A 69 17.22 -3.52 -35.84
N PRO A 70 18.16 -2.67 -36.29
CA PRO A 70 17.79 -1.46 -37.01
C PRO A 70 17.04 -1.86 -38.28
N SER A 71 15.81 -1.40 -38.42
CA SER A 71 15.11 -1.49 -39.70
C SER A 71 15.81 -0.55 -40.68
N THR A 72 16.61 -1.11 -41.57
CA THR A 72 17.16 -0.38 -42.73
C THR A 72 15.98 0.08 -43.58
N ILE A 73 15.65 1.37 -43.46
CA ILE A 73 14.70 2.02 -44.38
C ILE A 73 15.49 2.27 -45.67
N THR A 74 15.40 1.36 -46.63
CA THR A 74 15.88 1.58 -48.00
C THR A 74 14.93 2.57 -48.66
N ILE A 75 15.37 3.81 -48.81
CA ILE A 75 14.70 4.78 -49.70
C ILE A 75 15.03 4.31 -51.11
N GLU A 76 14.06 3.70 -51.80
CA GLU A 76 14.18 3.35 -53.22
C GLU A 76 14.47 4.62 -54.04
N ASP A 77 15.35 4.46 -55.02
CA ASP A 77 16.07 5.51 -55.75
C ASP A 77 15.16 6.60 -56.35
N VAL A 78 15.46 7.86 -56.02
CA VAL A 78 14.99 8.99 -56.81
C VAL A 78 15.89 9.10 -58.04
N THR A 79 15.48 8.50 -59.15
CA THR A 79 16.09 8.76 -60.46
C THR A 79 15.75 10.17 -60.90
N ILE A 80 16.68 11.10 -60.74
CA ILE A 80 16.63 12.42 -61.37
C ILE A 80 17.21 12.24 -62.77
N GLU A 81 16.35 12.22 -63.79
CA GLU A 81 16.80 12.37 -65.16
C GLU A 81 17.19 13.83 -65.40
N ASP A 82 18.45 14.06 -65.73
CA ASP A 82 19.01 15.36 -66.09
C ASP A 82 18.30 15.94 -67.32
N VAL A 83 17.54 17.02 -67.13
CA VAL A 83 17.15 17.90 -68.24
C VAL A 83 18.20 18.99 -68.37
N SER A 84 19.29 18.67 -69.10
CA SER A 84 20.22 19.69 -69.59
C SER A 84 19.51 20.50 -70.68
N PRO A 85 19.32 21.83 -70.54
CA PRO A 85 18.91 22.64 -71.67
C PRO A 85 20.05 22.63 -72.69
N LYS A 86 19.74 22.24 -73.93
CA LYS A 86 20.62 22.48 -75.08
C LYS A 86 20.55 23.96 -75.42
N ASP A 87 21.74 24.55 -75.53
CA ASP A 87 22.13 25.90 -75.99
C ASP A 87 21.04 26.74 -76.70
#